data_AF-A0A371QV03-F1
#
_entry.id   AF-A0A371QV03-F1
#
_cell.length_a   1.000
_cell.length_b   1.000
_cell.length_c   1.000
_cell.angle_alpha   90.00
_cell.angle_beta   90.00
_cell.angle_gamma   90.00
#
_symmetry.space_group_name_H-M   'P 1'
#
loop_
_entity.id
_entity.type
_entity.pdbx_description
1 polymer ?
#
loop_
_entity_poly.entity_id
_entity_poly.type
_entity_poly.pdbx_seq_one_letter_code
_entity_poly.pdbx_strand_id
1 'polypeptide(L)' 'MDRVVSISVSTPYLVEVIYRRIVGELRSLGKEVEVHVEGNTISLPLIEGVVEAVWRVIKTSPSAVFTSIDIK' A
#
# COMPACT_ATOMS: atom_id res chain seq x y z
N MET A 1 1.79 -19.30 6.13
CA MET A 1 2.19 -18.38 5.07
C MET A 1 1.49 -17.08 5.37
N ASP A 2 2.24 -16.08 5.81
CA ASP A 2 1.66 -14.76 6.04
C ASP A 2 1.20 -14.21 4.70
N ARG A 3 -0.10 -13.91 4.63
CA ARG A 3 -0.67 -13.29 3.44
C ARG A 3 -0.24 -11.83 3.41
N VAL A 4 0.13 -11.32 2.26
CA VAL A 4 0.74 -9.99 2.08
C VAL A 4 0.17 -9.28 0.87
N VAL A 5 -0.01 -7.97 1.00
CA VAL A 5 -0.25 -7.05 -0.10
C VAL A 5 1.06 -6.36 -0.40
N SER A 6 1.53 -6.46 -1.64
CA SER A 6 2.72 -5.79 -2.13
C SER A 6 2.36 -4.83 -3.27
N ILE A 7 2.84 -3.60 -3.17
CA ILE A 7 2.53 -2.51 -4.10
C ILE A 7 3.85 -1.94 -4.57
N SER A 8 4.17 -2.11 -5.85
CA SER A 8 5.34 -1.52 -6.47
C SER A 8 4.95 -0.23 -7.19
N VAL A 9 5.72 0.83 -6.98
CA VAL A 9 5.52 2.12 -7.67
C VAL A 9 6.58 2.37 -8.73
N SER A 10 6.28 3.27 -9.67
CA SER A 10 7.14 3.51 -10.83
C SER A 10 8.45 4.21 -10.50
N THR A 11 8.52 4.94 -9.39
CA THR A 11 9.73 5.67 -8.99
C THR A 11 9.90 5.72 -7.46
N PRO A 12 11.14 5.87 -6.96
CA PRO A 12 11.39 5.95 -5.52
C PRO A 12 10.67 7.12 -4.83
N TYR A 13 10.51 8.26 -5.51
CA TYR A 13 9.84 9.43 -4.91
C TYR A 13 8.35 9.20 -4.67
N LEU A 14 7.71 8.29 -5.42
CA LEU A 14 6.28 7.96 -5.24
C LEU A 14 6.05 7.05 -4.04
N VAL A 15 7.09 6.35 -3.57
CA VAL A 15 6.99 5.43 -2.43
C VAL A 15 6.52 6.16 -1.20
N GLU A 16 7.16 7.29 -0.86
CA GLU A 16 6.80 8.06 0.32
C GLU A 16 5.38 8.62 0.23
N VAL A 17 4.98 9.09 -0.96
CA VAL A 17 3.63 9.62 -1.20
C VAL A 17 2.57 8.54 -1.00
N ILE A 18 2.77 7.37 -1.61
CA ILE A 18 1.82 6.25 -1.50
C ILE A 18 1.83 5.65 -0.09
N TYR A 19 3.00 5.50 0.53
CA TYR A 19 3.13 5.08 1.92
C TYR A 19 2.30 5.96 2.86
N ARG A 20 2.47 7.29 2.79
CA ARG A 20 1.73 8.23 3.66
C ARG A 20 0.22 8.12 3.46
N ARG A 21 -0.22 7.91 2.22
CA ARG A 21 -1.65 7.73 1.89
C ARG A 21 -2.20 6.43 2.45
N ILE A 22 -1.48 5.31 2.29
CA ILE A 22 -1.90 4.01 2.83
C ILE A 22 -1.98 4.07 4.35
N VAL A 23 -0.96 4.62 5.02
CA VAL A 23 -0.96 4.80 6.48
C VAL A 23 -2.11 5.72 6.93
N GLY A 24 -2.40 6.78 6.17
CA GLY A 24 -3.54 7.66 6.43
C GLY A 24 -4.88 6.94 6.39
N GLU A 25 -5.12 6.14 5.34
CA GLU A 25 -6.33 5.33 5.22
C GLU A 25 -6.43 4.29 6.34
N LEU A 26 -5.36 3.58 6.67
CA LEU A 26 -5.33 2.61 7.77
C LEU A 26 -5.66 3.25 9.11
N ARG A 27 -5.07 4.42 9.40
CA ARG A 27 -5.40 5.19 10.61
C ARG A 27 -6.86 5.62 10.65
N SER A 28 -7.44 6.03 9.52
CA SER A 28 -8.86 6.39 9.44
C SER A 28 -9.80 5.22 9.74
N LEU A 29 -9.34 3.99 9.48
CA LEU A 29 -10.03 2.74 9.80
C LEU A 29 -9.72 2.22 11.21
N GLY A 30 -8.93 2.96 12.01
CA GLY A 30 -8.48 2.52 13.33
C GLY A 30 -7.56 1.31 13.30
N LYS A 31 -6.85 1.09 12.18
CA LYS A 31 -5.92 -0.04 12.00
C LYS A 31 -4.49 0.45 12.19
N GLU A 32 -3.77 -0.24 13.07
CA GLU A 32 -2.32 -0.10 13.21
C GLU A 32 -1.68 -1.34 12.58
N VAL A 33 -0.94 -1.11 11.50
CA VAL A 33 -0.38 -2.17 10.67
C VAL A 33 1.07 -1.84 10.37
N GLU A 34 1.95 -2.82 10.53
CA GLU A 34 3.35 -2.66 10.16
C GLU A 34 3.49 -2.64 8.63
N VAL A 35 3.89 -1.47 8.11
CA VAL A 35 4.10 -1.24 6.69
C VAL A 35 5.59 -1.29 6.42
N HIS A 36 6.01 -2.22 5.57
CA HIS A 36 7.39 -2.41 5.16
C HIS A 36 7.65 -1.74 3.83
N VAL A 37 8.83 -1.13 3.67
CA VAL A 37 9.24 -0.48 2.43
C VAL A 37 10.60 -1.02 2.03
N GLU A 38 10.69 -1.55 0.81
CA GLU A 38 11.94 -2.03 0.21
C GLU A 38 12.06 -1.49 -1.21
N GLY A 39 13.00 -0.56 -1.43
CA GLY A 39 13.16 0.11 -2.71
C GLY A 39 11.89 0.84 -3.14
N ASN A 40 11.30 0.40 -4.25
CA ASN A 40 10.05 0.97 -4.80
C ASN A 40 8.79 0.19 -4.38
N THR A 41 8.92 -0.74 -3.43
CA THR A 41 7.86 -1.66 -3.06
C THR A 41 7.42 -1.42 -1.63
N ILE A 42 6.11 -1.32 -1.43
CA ILE A 42 5.45 -1.22 -0.13
C ILE A 42 4.75 -2.54 0.14
N SER A 43 5.02 -3.17 1.27
CA SER A 43 4.43 -4.45 1.66
C SER A 43 3.70 -4.33 2.99
N LEU A 44 2.50 -4.91 3.08
CA LEU A 44 1.64 -4.91 4.26
C LEU A 44 1.04 -6.29 4.49
N PRO A 45 0.88 -6.74 5.74
CA PRO A 45 0.16 -7.97 6.03
C PRO A 45 -1.30 -7.87 5.55
N LEU A 46 -1.79 -8.94 4.93
CA LEU A 46 -3.16 -9.05 4.43
C LEU A 46 -4.11 -9.38 5.59
N ILE A 47 -4.47 -8.35 6.34
CA ILE A 47 -5.48 -8.44 7.41
C ILE A 47 -6.73 -7.65 7.03
N GLU A 48 -7.80 -7.83 7.81
CA GLU A 48 -9.06 -7.13 7.61
C GLU A 48 -8.87 -5.60 7.60
N GLY A 49 -9.37 -4.96 6.54
CA GLY A 49 -9.28 -3.51 6.32
C GLY A 49 -8.07 -3.05 5.48
N VAL A 50 -7.00 -3.85 5.38
CA VAL A 50 -5.81 -3.46 4.59
C VAL A 50 -6.13 -3.39 3.09
N VAL A 51 -6.83 -4.41 2.58
CA VAL A 51 -7.23 -4.46 1.17
C VAL A 51 -8.08 -3.25 0.79
N GLU A 52 -9.01 -2.87 1.66
CA GLU A 52 -9.88 -1.72 1.42
C GLU A 52 -9.08 -0.41 1.41
N ALA A 53 -8.22 -0.19 2.40
CA ALA A 53 -7.35 0.98 2.48
C ALA A 53 -6.45 1.10 1.24
N VAL A 54 -5.79 0.02 0.85
CA VAL A 54 -4.93 -0.04 -0.33
C VAL A 54 -5.73 0.26 -1.60
N TRP A 55 -6.91 -0.34 -1.78
CA TRP A 55 -7.74 -0.09 -2.95
C TRP A 55 -8.25 1.34 -3.04
N ARG A 56 -8.55 1.99 -1.91
CA ARG A 56 -8.93 3.42 -1.91
C ARG A 56 -7.77 4.29 -2.43
N VAL A 57 -6.54 4.02 -1.99
CA VAL A 57 -5.35 4.73 -2.49
C VAL A 57 -5.15 4.48 -3.98
N ILE A 58 -5.25 3.23 -4.43
CA ILE A 58 -5.08 2.88 -5.85
C ILE A 58 -6.12 3.59 -6.72
N LYS A 59 -7.40 3.53 -6.33
CA LYS A 59 -8.51 4.13 -7.10
C LYS A 59 -8.46 5.65 -7.17
N THR A 60 -7.77 6.29 -6.22
CA THR A 60 -7.64 7.75 -6.14
C THR A 60 -6.25 8.24 -6.58
N SER A 61 -5.48 7.40 -7.28
CA SER A 61 -4.16 7.72 -7.80
C SER A 61 -4.11 7.51 -9.31
N PRO A 62 -3.28 8.26 -10.05
CA PRO A 62 -3.02 7.96 -11.46
C PRO A 62 -2.48 6.55 -11.64
N SER A 63 -2.94 5.81 -12.65
CA SER A 63 -2.50 4.43 -12.89
C SER A 63 -0.99 4.32 -13.14
N ALA A 64 -0.37 5.34 -13.75
CA ALA A 64 1.07 5.42 -13.99
C ALA A 64 1.94 5.44 -12.72
N VAL A 65 1.33 5.61 -11.54
CA VAL A 65 2.03 5.52 -10.26
C VAL A 65 2.46 4.09 -9.97
N PHE A 66 1.68 3.08 -10.37
CA PHE A 66 1.89 1.70 -9.97
C PHE A 66 2.50 0.86 -11.09
N THR A 67 3.45 0.01 -10.75
CA THR A 67 4.06 -0.97 -11.66
C THR A 67 3.55 -2.38 -11.40
N SER A 68 3.29 -2.75 -10.14
CA SER A 68 2.64 -4.01 -9.79
C SER A 68 1.83 -3.86 -8.49
N ILE A 69 0.77 -4.66 -8.39
CA ILE A 69 -0.02 -4.84 -7.17
C ILE A 69 -0.26 -6.35 -7.02
N ASP A 70 0.31 -6.93 -5.97
CA ASP A 70 0.30 -8.36 -5.72
C ASP A 70 -0.39 -8.65 -4.38
N ILE A 71 -1.37 -9.54 -4.37
CA ILE A 71 -2.09 -9.98 -3.17
C ILE A 71 -1.88 -11.49 -3.05
N LYS A 72 -1.10 -11.93 -2.06
CA LYS A 72 -0.72 -13.33 -1.83
C LYS A 72 -1.17 -13.82 -0.47
#